data_AF-A0AAU5V571-F1
#
_entry.id   AF-A0AAU5V571-F1
#
_cell.length_a   1.000
_cell.length_b   1.000
_cell.length_c   1.000
_cell.angle_alpha   90.00
_cell.angle_beta   90.00
_cell.angle_gamma   90.00
#
_symmetry.space_group_name_H-M   'P 1'
#
loop_
_entity.id
_entity.type
_entity.pdbx_description
1 polymer ?
#
loop_
_entity_poly.entity_id
_entity_poly.type
_entity_poly.pdbx_seq_one_letter_code
_entity_poly.pdbx_strand_id
1 'polypeptide(L)'
;MRFPWRRRPAERSRRLLDAAGIRPGSTDDGNDQDVCREVAYRVAQRNSDAVTEVLAIVEELLGDEANYEFVTSLLENIQNLVSHGLDTLWSPDEVYALLGPRSAVCWSTLTDYWTAVADWCVRTGLPLEPVEPLLTIQNEQLKVLLWTGNRTLSTGEKLGLAQVVRYEQANGVSIPSYSHIAVALRSTGQQ
;
A
#
# COMPACT_ATOMS: atom_id res chain seq x y z
N MET A 1 7.09 -13.60 36.84
CA MET A 1 7.00 -14.26 35.52
C MET A 1 7.23 -13.21 34.44
N ARG A 2 8.29 -13.34 33.64
CA ARG A 2 8.60 -12.46 32.50
C ARG A 2 8.08 -13.15 31.24
N PHE A 3 7.16 -12.51 30.51
CA PHE A 3 6.67 -13.02 29.23
C PHE A 3 7.78 -12.88 28.17
N PRO A 4 8.28 -13.98 27.58
CA PRO A 4 9.11 -13.92 26.39
C PRO A 4 8.20 -13.67 25.17
N TRP A 5 8.73 -13.04 24.11
CA TRP A 5 8.12 -12.92 22.76
C TRP A 5 7.46 -11.61 22.30
N ARG A 6 7.77 -10.43 22.87
CA ARG A 6 7.69 -9.22 22.03
C ARG A 6 8.99 -9.10 21.25
N ARG A 7 8.99 -9.55 19.99
CA ARG A 7 10.06 -9.21 19.03
C ARG A 7 10.07 -7.68 18.93
N ARG A 8 11.24 -7.07 19.07
CA ARG A 8 11.36 -5.63 18.82
C ARG A 8 11.11 -5.39 17.33
N PRO A 9 10.34 -4.35 16.96
CA PRO A 9 10.17 -3.99 15.56
C PRO A 9 11.54 -3.79 14.91
N ALA A 10 11.65 -4.22 13.65
CA ALA A 10 12.81 -3.90 12.82
C ALA A 10 12.99 -2.37 12.78
N GLU A 11 14.22 -1.91 12.61
CA GLU A 11 14.54 -0.47 12.66
C GLU A 11 13.70 0.35 11.66
N ARG A 12 13.48 -0.18 10.45
CA ARG A 12 12.62 0.40 9.42
C ARG A 12 11.17 0.61 9.90
N SER A 13 10.60 -0.41 10.55
CA SER A 13 9.22 -0.41 11.03
C SER A 13 9.05 0.60 12.16
N ARG A 14 10.04 0.67 13.07
CA ARG A 14 10.07 1.69 14.13
C ARG A 14 10.15 3.12 13.58
N ARG A 15 11.04 3.37 12.60
CA ARG A 15 11.16 4.70 11.96
C ARG A 15 9.84 5.19 11.38
N LEU A 16 9.09 4.32 10.71
CA LEU A 16 7.79 4.66 10.13
C LEU A 16 6.70 4.89 11.18
N LEU A 17 6.65 4.05 12.22
CA LEU A 17 5.71 4.24 13.33
C LEU A 17 5.96 5.57 14.06
N ASP A 18 7.24 5.89 14.31
CA ASP A 18 7.65 7.14 14.95
C ASP A 18 7.23 8.36 14.08
N ALA A 19 7.53 8.33 12.78
CA ALA A 19 7.14 9.41 11.84
C ALA A 19 5.61 9.56 11.70
N ALA A 20 4.87 8.46 11.72
CA ALA A 20 3.41 8.48 11.68
C ALA A 20 2.75 8.91 13.01
N GLY A 21 3.55 9.04 14.09
CA GLY A 21 3.07 9.34 15.44
C GLY A 21 2.26 8.20 16.07
N ILE A 22 2.51 6.96 15.66
CA ILE A 22 1.82 5.76 16.14
C ILE A 22 2.55 5.23 17.39
N ARG A 23 1.83 5.03 18.49
CA ARG A 23 2.44 4.64 19.76
C ARG A 23 2.87 3.16 19.75
N PRO A 24 4.06 2.83 20.29
CA PRO A 24 4.48 1.43 20.45
C PRO A 24 3.45 0.60 21.23
N GLY A 25 3.03 -0.53 20.67
CA GLY A 25 2.05 -1.44 21.27
C GLY A 25 0.58 -1.21 20.90
N SER A 26 0.24 -0.23 20.05
CA SER A 26 -1.05 -0.22 19.33
C SER A 26 -1.10 -1.22 18.18
N THR A 27 0.08 -1.70 17.77
CA THR A 27 0.32 -2.72 16.74
C THR A 27 1.01 -3.94 17.34
N ASP A 28 0.85 -5.11 16.73
CA ASP A 28 1.81 -6.18 16.95
C ASP A 28 3.11 -5.81 16.23
N ASP A 29 3.99 -5.11 16.94
CA ASP A 29 5.24 -4.54 16.42
C ASP A 29 6.21 -5.59 15.82
N GLY A 30 5.87 -6.88 15.89
CA GLY A 30 6.59 -7.97 15.21
C GLY A 30 6.10 -8.29 13.79
N ASN A 31 4.99 -7.71 13.33
CA ASN A 31 4.40 -7.97 12.01
C ASN A 31 4.50 -6.75 11.09
N ASP A 32 5.42 -6.82 10.12
CA ASP A 32 5.65 -5.76 9.12
C ASP A 32 4.37 -5.41 8.32
N GLN A 33 3.48 -6.37 8.07
CA GLN A 33 2.22 -6.08 7.36
C GLN A 33 1.28 -5.19 8.18
N ASP A 34 1.19 -5.41 9.49
CA ASP A 34 0.31 -4.62 10.35
C ASP A 34 0.86 -3.20 10.50
N VAL A 35 2.19 -3.06 10.59
CA VAL A 35 2.86 -1.76 10.52
C VAL A 35 2.53 -1.04 9.21
N CYS A 36 2.65 -1.71 8.06
CA CYS A 36 2.32 -1.10 6.78
C CYS A 36 0.86 -0.64 6.70
N ARG A 37 -0.10 -1.42 7.21
CA ARG A 37 -1.52 -1.05 7.17
C ARG A 37 -1.83 0.15 8.05
N GLU A 38 -1.30 0.18 9.26
CA GLU A 38 -1.57 1.24 10.23
C GLU A 38 -0.89 2.55 9.84
N VAL A 39 0.37 2.48 9.38
CA VAL A 39 1.06 3.64 8.83
C VAL A 39 0.32 4.17 7.61
N ALA A 40 -0.09 3.30 6.68
CA ALA A 40 -0.87 3.70 5.50
C ALA A 40 -2.20 4.38 5.89
N TYR A 41 -2.96 3.76 6.80
CA TYR A 41 -4.24 4.30 7.25
C TYR A 41 -4.09 5.68 7.89
N ARG A 42 -3.02 5.88 8.66
CA ARG A 42 -2.70 7.18 9.28
C ARG A 42 -2.33 8.23 8.24
N VAL A 43 -1.42 7.93 7.31
CA VAL A 43 -0.91 8.93 6.35
C VAL A 43 -1.86 9.21 5.19
N ALA A 44 -2.76 8.28 4.87
CA ALA A 44 -3.80 8.49 3.86
C ALA A 44 -4.86 9.50 4.32
N GLN A 45 -4.97 9.80 5.61
CA GLN A 45 -5.89 10.85 6.09
C GLN A 45 -5.42 12.24 5.64
N ARG A 46 -6.34 13.04 5.11
CA ARG A 46 -6.07 14.39 4.58
C ARG A 46 -5.56 15.37 5.64
N ASN A 47 -5.85 15.11 6.91
CA ASN A 47 -5.37 15.89 8.05
C ASN A 47 -4.07 15.35 8.68
N SER A 48 -3.40 14.41 8.01
CA SER A 48 -2.14 13.86 8.50
C SER A 48 -0.96 14.72 8.05
N ASP A 49 -0.33 15.39 9.02
CA ASP A 49 0.92 16.13 8.79
C ASP A 49 2.14 15.22 8.52
N ALA A 50 1.98 13.90 8.75
CA ALA A 50 3.08 12.92 8.65
C ALA A 50 3.33 12.40 7.23
N VAL A 51 2.46 12.70 6.25
CA VAL A 51 2.53 12.09 4.91
C VAL A 51 3.86 12.37 4.21
N THR A 52 4.35 13.60 4.24
CA THR A 52 5.61 13.97 3.59
C THR A 52 6.82 13.29 4.24
N GLU A 53 6.84 13.22 5.58
CA GLU A 53 7.95 12.58 6.32
C GLU A 53 7.99 11.06 6.05
N VAL A 54 6.83 10.40 6.10
CA VAL A 54 6.72 8.96 5.81
C VAL A 54 7.12 8.65 4.38
N LEU A 55 6.69 9.46 3.40
CA LEU A 55 7.07 9.27 2.00
C LEU A 55 8.57 9.51 1.76
N ALA A 56 9.20 10.42 2.51
CA ALA A 56 10.65 10.62 2.46
C ALA A 56 11.42 9.40 3.01
N ILE A 57 10.94 8.78 4.10
CA ILE A 57 11.52 7.54 4.63
C ILE A 57 11.35 6.39 3.63
N VAL A 58 10.18 6.29 2.99
CA VAL A 58 9.90 5.29 1.93
C VAL A 58 10.88 5.45 0.77
N GLU A 59 11.10 6.68 0.30
CA GLU A 59 12.06 6.97 -0.77
C GLU A 59 13.49 6.54 -0.43
N GLU A 60 13.93 6.78 0.81
CA GLU A 60 15.24 6.33 1.30
C GLU A 60 15.32 4.79 1.34
N LEU A 61 14.31 4.13 1.92
CA LEU A 61 14.29 2.67 2.08
C LEU A 61 14.28 1.93 0.75
N LEU A 62 13.68 2.49 -0.31
CA LEU A 62 13.72 1.94 -1.66
C LEU A 62 15.13 1.90 -2.28
N GLY A 63 16.10 2.60 -1.68
CA GLY A 63 17.51 2.49 -2.07
C GLY A 63 18.16 1.15 -1.72
N ASP A 64 17.51 0.33 -0.89
CA ASP A 64 18.00 -0.99 -0.48
C ASP A 64 16.98 -2.09 -0.82
N GLU A 65 17.40 -3.05 -1.64
CA GLU A 65 16.60 -4.20 -2.07
C GLU A 65 16.01 -4.99 -0.90
N ALA A 66 16.70 -5.06 0.25
CA ALA A 66 16.23 -5.77 1.43
C ALA A 66 14.94 -5.18 2.05
N ASN A 67 14.61 -3.93 1.71
CA ASN A 67 13.41 -3.24 2.17
C ASN A 67 12.29 -3.22 1.11
N TYR A 68 12.55 -3.73 -0.09
CA TYR A 68 11.65 -3.56 -1.22
C TYR A 68 10.23 -4.09 -0.96
N GLU A 69 10.11 -5.35 -0.52
CA GLU A 69 8.81 -5.99 -0.26
C GLU A 69 8.00 -5.17 0.77
N PHE A 70 8.66 -4.78 1.86
CA PHE A 70 8.07 -3.98 2.92
C PHE A 70 7.55 -2.63 2.42
N VAL A 71 8.38 -1.89 1.68
CA VAL A 71 8.00 -0.56 1.17
C VAL A 71 6.91 -0.66 0.10
N THR A 72 6.99 -1.67 -0.78
CA THR A 72 5.96 -1.91 -1.80
C THR A 72 4.61 -2.21 -1.15
N SER A 73 4.57 -3.03 -0.09
CA SER A 73 3.34 -3.27 0.67
C SER A 73 2.78 -2.00 1.31
N LEU A 74 3.64 -1.11 1.83
CA LEU A 74 3.19 0.18 2.37
C LEU A 74 2.59 1.09 1.27
N LEU A 75 3.28 1.23 0.14
CA LEU A 75 2.80 2.06 -0.98
C LEU A 75 1.51 1.50 -1.58
N GLU A 76 1.38 0.18 -1.69
CA GLU A 76 0.15 -0.48 -2.13
C GLU A 76 -1.01 -0.21 -1.17
N ASN A 77 -0.80 -0.31 0.15
CA ASN A 77 -1.83 0.02 1.13
C ASN A 77 -2.29 1.48 1.03
N ILE A 78 -1.35 2.42 0.83
CA ILE A 78 -1.68 3.84 0.62
C ILE A 78 -2.50 4.01 -0.65
N GLN A 79 -2.05 3.42 -1.78
CA GLN A 79 -2.77 3.45 -3.06
C GLN A 79 -4.21 2.95 -2.95
N ASN A 80 -4.39 1.83 -2.27
CA ASN A 80 -5.70 1.21 -2.08
C ASN A 80 -6.60 2.13 -1.26
N LEU A 81 -6.11 2.70 -0.16
CA LEU A 81 -6.86 3.66 0.65
C LEU A 81 -7.30 4.90 -0.15
N VAL A 82 -6.35 5.57 -0.82
CA VAL A 82 -6.67 6.82 -1.55
C VAL A 82 -7.50 6.58 -2.80
N SER A 83 -7.57 5.34 -3.29
CA SER A 83 -8.46 4.99 -4.41
C SER A 83 -9.94 5.08 -4.06
N HIS A 84 -10.32 5.02 -2.78
CA HIS A 84 -11.72 5.03 -2.34
C HIS A 84 -12.45 6.35 -2.61
N GLY A 85 -11.74 7.44 -2.94
CA GLY A 85 -12.35 8.71 -3.33
C GLY A 85 -13.11 9.41 -2.19
N LEU A 86 -12.73 9.16 -0.94
CA LEU A 86 -13.34 9.80 0.24
C LEU A 86 -12.70 11.17 0.49
N ASP A 87 -13.50 12.20 0.76
CA ASP A 87 -13.03 13.56 1.04
C ASP A 87 -12.11 13.67 2.28
N THR A 88 -12.21 12.70 3.19
CA THR A 88 -11.36 12.61 4.38
C THR A 88 -9.96 12.07 4.08
N LEU A 89 -9.75 11.51 2.89
CA LEU A 89 -8.48 10.97 2.43
C LEU A 89 -7.81 11.93 1.42
N TRP A 90 -6.51 11.76 1.26
CA TRP A 90 -5.80 12.33 0.11
C TRP A 90 -6.32 11.72 -1.18
N SER A 91 -6.26 12.48 -2.29
CA SER A 91 -6.48 11.90 -3.62
C SER A 91 -5.23 11.15 -4.12
N PRO A 92 -5.37 10.18 -5.04
CA PRO A 92 -4.22 9.50 -5.63
C PRO A 92 -3.20 10.47 -6.26
N ASP A 93 -3.68 11.51 -6.95
CA ASP A 93 -2.83 12.50 -7.63
C ASP A 93 -2.09 13.39 -6.63
N GLU A 94 -2.73 13.75 -5.52
CA GLU A 94 -2.08 14.54 -4.46
C GLU A 94 -0.96 13.75 -3.79
N VAL A 95 -1.18 12.45 -3.50
CA VAL A 95 -0.11 11.59 -2.98
C VAL A 95 1.01 11.43 -4.01
N TYR A 96 0.67 11.21 -5.28
CA TYR A 96 1.65 11.04 -6.35
C TYR A 96 2.59 12.25 -6.48
N ALA A 97 2.05 13.47 -6.35
CA ALA A 97 2.83 14.71 -6.41
C ALA A 97 3.85 14.86 -5.27
N LEU A 98 3.70 14.11 -4.17
CA LEU A 98 4.62 14.11 -3.03
C LEU A 98 5.70 13.03 -3.12
N LEU A 99 5.60 12.10 -4.08
CA LEU A 99 6.51 10.97 -4.18
C LEU A 99 7.89 11.41 -4.65
N GLY A 100 8.91 10.87 -4.00
CA GLY A 100 10.26 10.84 -4.57
C GLY A 100 10.32 9.94 -5.81
N PRO A 101 11.41 10.00 -6.60
CA PRO A 101 11.41 9.35 -7.89
C PRO A 101 11.37 7.82 -7.85
N ARG A 102 12.02 7.16 -6.88
CA ARG A 102 11.92 5.70 -6.72
C ARG A 102 10.51 5.30 -6.33
N SER A 103 9.92 6.07 -5.42
CA SER A 103 8.55 5.88 -4.95
C SER A 103 7.55 6.08 -6.08
N ALA A 104 7.75 7.06 -6.96
CA ALA A 104 6.89 7.32 -8.13
C ALA A 104 6.94 6.18 -9.15
N VAL A 105 8.12 5.59 -9.38
CA VAL A 105 8.27 4.40 -10.23
C VAL A 105 7.57 3.19 -9.61
N CYS A 106 7.76 2.94 -8.31
CA CYS A 106 7.06 1.88 -7.59
C CYS A 106 5.54 2.07 -7.64
N TRP A 107 5.07 3.30 -7.43
CA TRP A 107 3.65 3.65 -7.49
C TRP A 107 3.05 3.38 -8.87
N SER A 108 3.73 3.79 -9.93
CA SER A 108 3.29 3.55 -11.31
C SER A 108 3.26 2.06 -11.64
N THR A 109 4.28 1.32 -11.20
CA THR A 109 4.37 -0.13 -11.37
C THR A 109 3.22 -0.88 -10.66
N LEU A 110 2.86 -0.47 -9.45
CA LEU A 110 1.70 -1.00 -8.74
C LEU A 110 0.39 -0.65 -9.47
N THR A 111 0.28 0.57 -9.99
CA THR A 111 -0.89 1.00 -10.76
C THR A 111 -1.09 0.13 -12.00
N ASP A 112 -0.02 -0.10 -12.77
CA ASP A 112 -0.05 -0.96 -13.95
C ASP A 112 -0.45 -2.40 -13.61
N TYR A 113 0.06 -2.94 -12.50
CA TYR A 113 -0.31 -4.28 -12.03
C TYR A 113 -1.81 -4.38 -11.71
N TRP A 114 -2.34 -3.45 -10.90
CA TRP A 114 -3.75 -3.47 -10.54
C TRP A 114 -4.68 -3.22 -11.74
N THR A 115 -4.27 -2.38 -12.69
CA THR A 115 -4.97 -2.22 -13.97
C THR A 115 -4.98 -3.53 -14.77
N ALA A 116 -3.86 -4.27 -14.83
CA ALA A 116 -3.82 -5.56 -15.52
C ALA A 116 -4.76 -6.60 -14.89
N VAL A 117 -4.86 -6.61 -13.56
CA VAL A 117 -5.84 -7.44 -12.82
C VAL A 117 -7.27 -7.04 -13.16
N ALA A 118 -7.57 -5.73 -13.18
CA ALA A 118 -8.88 -5.19 -13.55
C ALA A 118 -9.29 -5.62 -14.96
N ASP A 119 -8.41 -5.38 -15.94
CA ASP A 119 -8.65 -5.71 -17.33
C ASP A 119 -8.83 -7.22 -17.54
N TRP A 120 -8.08 -8.04 -16.80
CA TRP A 120 -8.25 -9.49 -16.83
C TRP A 120 -9.61 -9.92 -16.27
N CYS A 121 -10.10 -9.32 -15.19
CA CYS A 121 -11.44 -9.59 -14.66
C CYS A 121 -12.51 -9.26 -15.70
N VAL A 122 -12.39 -8.11 -16.36
CA VAL A 122 -13.29 -7.69 -17.46
C VAL A 122 -13.26 -8.69 -18.62
N ARG A 123 -12.06 -9.04 -19.11
CA ARG A 123 -11.90 -9.97 -20.24
C ARG A 123 -12.44 -11.37 -19.96
N THR A 124 -12.37 -11.81 -18.70
CA THR A 124 -12.83 -13.15 -18.29
C THR A 124 -14.27 -13.18 -17.79
N GLY A 125 -14.95 -12.02 -17.71
CA GLY A 125 -16.30 -11.91 -17.18
C GLY A 125 -16.40 -12.22 -15.68
N LEU A 126 -15.31 -12.05 -14.94
CA LEU A 126 -15.29 -12.26 -13.50
C LEU A 126 -16.01 -11.09 -12.81
N PRO A 127 -17.08 -11.33 -12.05
CA PRO A 127 -17.88 -10.25 -11.48
C PRO A 127 -17.08 -9.49 -10.43
N LEU A 128 -17.16 -8.17 -10.50
CA LEU A 128 -16.63 -7.25 -9.49
C LEU A 128 -17.77 -6.75 -8.61
N GLU A 129 -17.50 -6.66 -7.31
CA GLU A 129 -18.49 -6.23 -6.33
C GLU A 129 -18.47 -4.70 -6.20
N PRO A 130 -19.61 -4.04 -5.93
CA PRO A 130 -19.64 -2.63 -5.57
C PRO A 130 -18.75 -2.32 -4.35
N VAL A 131 -18.15 -1.13 -4.32
CA VAL A 131 -17.34 -0.67 -3.17
C VAL A 131 -18.21 -0.21 -2.00
N GLU A 132 -19.44 0.23 -2.24
CA GLU A 132 -20.29 0.90 -1.24
C GLU A 132 -20.40 0.12 0.08
N PRO A 133 -20.63 -1.21 0.11
CA PRO A 133 -20.67 -1.97 1.36
C PRO A 133 -19.38 -1.86 2.17
N LEU A 134 -18.21 -1.84 1.51
CA LEU A 134 -16.90 -1.70 2.14
C LEU A 134 -16.77 -0.34 2.86
N LEU A 135 -17.27 0.73 2.24
CA LEU A 135 -17.13 2.10 2.77
C LEU A 135 -18.09 2.38 3.95
N THR A 136 -19.13 1.57 4.14
CA THR A 136 -20.07 1.72 5.27
C THR A 136 -19.58 1.11 6.59
N ILE A 137 -18.49 0.34 6.57
CA ILE A 137 -17.93 -0.33 7.75
C ILE A 137 -17.57 0.72 8.81
N GLN A 138 -18.03 0.54 10.05
CA GLN A 138 -17.76 1.48 11.15
C GLN A 138 -16.65 1.01 12.10
N ASN A 139 -16.37 -0.29 12.14
CA ASN A 139 -15.31 -0.82 12.99
C ASN A 139 -13.94 -0.44 12.41
N GLU A 140 -13.16 0.36 13.15
CA GLU A 140 -11.88 0.90 12.68
C GLU A 140 -10.86 -0.18 12.30
N GLN A 141 -10.76 -1.27 13.06
CA GLN A 141 -9.83 -2.36 12.74
C GLN A 141 -10.22 -3.06 11.43
N LEU A 142 -11.53 -3.26 11.20
CA LEU A 142 -12.02 -3.80 9.94
C LEU A 142 -11.85 -2.80 8.78
N LYS A 143 -11.98 -1.49 9.02
CA LYS A 143 -11.66 -0.47 8.01
C LYS A 143 -10.19 -0.58 7.61
N VAL A 144 -9.26 -0.53 8.57
CA VAL A 144 -7.82 -0.64 8.30
C VAL A 144 -7.53 -1.88 7.45
N LEU A 145 -8.04 -3.04 7.86
CA LEU A 145 -7.79 -4.29 7.15
C LEU A 145 -8.39 -4.31 5.74
N LEU A 146 -9.66 -3.93 5.60
CA LEU A 146 -10.39 -4.13 4.36
C LEU A 146 -10.16 -3.00 3.36
N TRP A 147 -9.98 -1.77 3.82
CA TRP A 147 -9.71 -0.63 2.94
C TRP A 147 -8.27 -0.69 2.39
N THR A 148 -7.28 -1.09 3.21
CA THR A 148 -5.91 -1.30 2.70
C THR A 148 -5.80 -2.49 1.74
N GLY A 149 -6.67 -3.49 1.90
CA GLY A 149 -6.68 -4.71 1.07
C GLY A 149 -7.56 -4.67 -0.19
N ASN A 150 -8.27 -3.57 -0.44
CA ASN A 150 -9.15 -3.44 -1.60
C ASN A 150 -8.92 -2.09 -2.30
N ARG A 151 -8.98 -2.11 -3.63
CA ARG A 151 -8.87 -0.95 -4.50
C ARG A 151 -10.22 -0.62 -5.12
N THR A 152 -10.59 0.64 -5.11
CA THR A 152 -11.78 1.12 -5.84
C THR A 152 -11.39 1.48 -7.26
N LEU A 153 -12.17 0.97 -8.21
CA LEU A 153 -12.06 1.30 -9.63
C LEU A 153 -12.87 2.56 -9.94
N SER A 154 -12.53 3.22 -11.05
CA SER A 154 -13.26 4.40 -11.54
C SER A 154 -14.74 4.12 -11.86
N THR A 155 -15.09 2.85 -12.05
CA THR A 155 -16.44 2.37 -12.31
C THR A 155 -17.28 2.15 -11.03
N GLY A 156 -16.66 2.26 -9.84
CA GLY A 156 -17.31 2.11 -8.54
C GLY A 156 -17.23 0.70 -7.94
N GLU A 157 -16.80 -0.30 -8.70
CA GLU A 157 -16.52 -1.62 -8.16
C GLU A 157 -15.17 -1.67 -7.44
N LYS A 158 -14.97 -2.71 -6.63
CA LYS A 158 -13.72 -3.00 -5.93
C LYS A 158 -12.99 -4.20 -6.50
N LEU A 159 -11.65 -4.12 -6.50
CA LEU A 159 -10.74 -5.25 -6.61
C LEU A 159 -10.10 -5.51 -5.26
N GLY A 160 -9.90 -6.77 -4.90
CA GLY A 160 -9.17 -7.12 -3.70
C GLY A 160 -8.26 -8.32 -3.91
N LEU A 161 -7.70 -8.80 -2.80
CA LEU A 161 -6.78 -9.94 -2.79
C LEU A 161 -7.33 -11.18 -3.50
N ALA A 162 -8.65 -11.42 -3.45
CA ALA A 162 -9.25 -12.57 -4.13
C ALA A 162 -9.08 -12.51 -5.66
N GLN A 163 -9.20 -11.33 -6.28
CA GLN A 163 -8.98 -11.14 -7.71
C GLN A 163 -7.50 -11.24 -8.06
N VAL A 164 -6.64 -10.64 -7.24
CA VAL A 164 -5.18 -10.73 -7.36
C VAL A 164 -4.73 -12.19 -7.40
N VAL A 165 -5.10 -13.01 -6.41
CA VAL A 165 -4.73 -14.43 -6.35
C VAL A 165 -5.19 -15.20 -7.57
N ARG A 166 -6.42 -14.95 -8.06
CA ARG A 166 -6.93 -15.61 -9.27
C ARG A 166 -6.17 -15.19 -10.53
N TYR A 167 -5.80 -13.91 -10.62
CA TYR A 167 -4.98 -13.38 -11.72
C TYR A 167 -3.59 -14.02 -11.74
N GLU A 168 -2.92 -14.11 -10.58
CA GLU A 168 -1.60 -14.73 -10.48
C GLU A 168 -1.64 -16.22 -10.86
N GLN A 169 -2.65 -16.95 -10.37
CA GLN A 169 -2.84 -18.37 -10.70
C GLN A 169 -3.08 -18.60 -12.20
N ALA A 170 -3.78 -17.68 -12.88
CA ALA A 170 -4.11 -17.80 -14.30
C ALA A 170 -2.96 -17.38 -15.22
N ASN A 171 -2.16 -16.38 -14.84
CA ASN A 171 -1.18 -15.76 -15.74
C ASN A 171 0.28 -16.01 -15.32
N GLY A 172 0.54 -16.53 -14.11
CA GLY A 172 1.88 -16.69 -13.55
C GLY A 172 2.60 -15.37 -13.26
N VAL A 173 1.86 -14.25 -13.25
CA VAL A 173 2.39 -12.91 -13.00
C VAL A 173 2.08 -12.53 -11.57
N SER A 174 3.12 -12.42 -10.74
CA SER A 174 2.99 -11.90 -9.38
C SER A 174 3.11 -10.38 -9.33
N ILE A 175 2.78 -9.79 -8.17
CA ILE A 175 3.10 -8.39 -7.87
C ILE A 175 4.56 -8.08 -8.26
N PRO A 176 4.84 -6.94 -8.94
CA PRO A 176 6.17 -6.66 -9.47
C PRO A 176 7.27 -6.66 -8.40
N SER A 177 8.37 -7.37 -8.70
CA SER A 177 9.56 -7.44 -7.85
C SER A 177 10.53 -6.26 -8.05
N TYR A 178 11.50 -6.12 -7.14
CA TYR A 178 12.51 -5.04 -7.13
C TYR A 178 13.22 -4.84 -8.48
N SER A 179 13.49 -5.93 -9.20
CA SER A 179 14.17 -5.89 -10.50
C SER A 179 13.41 -5.10 -11.55
N HIS A 180 12.07 -5.08 -11.52
CA HIS A 180 11.24 -4.29 -12.45
C HIS A 180 11.44 -2.80 -12.25
N ILE A 181 11.50 -2.34 -11.00
CA ILE A 181 11.71 -0.93 -10.66
C ILE A 181 13.16 -0.51 -10.91
N ALA A 182 14.13 -1.36 -10.58
CA ALA A 182 15.53 -1.10 -10.90
C ALA A 182 15.77 -0.95 -12.41
N VAL A 183 15.05 -1.71 -13.25
CA VAL A 183 15.05 -1.53 -14.72
C VAL A 183 14.42 -0.19 -15.10
N ALA A 184 13.23 0.13 -14.57
CA ALA A 184 12.52 1.37 -14.89
C ALA A 184 13.30 2.65 -14.47
N LEU A 185 13.98 2.62 -13.32
CA LEU A 185 14.87 3.72 -12.88
C LEU A 185 16.07 3.91 -13.81
N ARG A 186 16.70 2.81 -14.27
CA ARG A 186 17.77 2.88 -15.27
C ARG A 186 17.27 3.47 -16.59
N SER A 187 16.07 3.11 -17.02
CA SER A 187 15.46 3.62 -18.25
C SER A 187 15.09 5.10 -18.19
N THR A 188 14.88 5.65 -16.99
CA THR A 188 14.56 7.06 -16.74
C THR A 188 15.79 7.92 -16.40
N GLY A 189 16.99 7.33 -16.36
CA GLY A 189 18.25 8.05 -16.14
C GLY A 189 18.48 8.50 -14.70
N GLN A 190 17.75 7.92 -13.73
CA GLN A 190 17.90 8.24 -12.31
C GLN A 190 18.60 7.08 -11.60
N GLN A 191 19.80 7.34 -11.07
CA GLN A 191 20.56 6.43 -10.19
C GLN A 191 20.64 7.04 -8.79
#